data_AF-X1JVK6-F1
#
_entry.id   AF-X1JVK6-F1
#
_cell.length_a   1.000
_cell.length_b   1.000
_cell.length_c   1.000
_cell.angle_alpha   90.00
_cell.angle_beta   90.00
_cell.angle_gamma   90.00
#
_symmetry.space_group_name_H-M   'P 1'
#
loop_
_entity.id
_entity.type
_entity.pdbx_description
1 polymer ?
#
loop_
_entity_poly.entity_id
_entity_poly.type
_entity_poly.pdbx_seq_one_letter_code
_entity_poly.pdbx_strand_id
1 'polypeptide(L)'
;MRGLKKKNFWVMEQQCGYITREDITPALPPGEMRLWTYHSYAHGAEAVVYFRWRACTFGIEQFHSGILQHDGTDKSITYKETAQIASEIDRIRPQL
;
A
#
# COMPACT_ATOMS: atom_id res chain seq x y z
N MET A 1 3.67 13.52 -7.53
CA MET A 1 3.40 14.30 -8.77
C MET A 1 4.71 14.66 -9.46
N ARG A 2 5.10 13.92 -10.51
CA ARG A 2 6.40 14.07 -11.21
C ARG A 2 6.61 15.45 -11.85
N GLY A 3 5.56 15.99 -12.49
CA GLY A 3 5.63 17.23 -13.27
C GLY A 3 5.95 18.49 -12.45
N LEU A 4 5.56 18.53 -11.16
CA LEU A 4 5.70 19.71 -10.31
C LEU A 4 7.17 20.16 -10.13
N LYS A 5 8.08 19.18 -9.99
CA LYS A 5 9.53 19.44 -9.85
C LYS A 5 10.34 18.88 -11.01
N LYS A 6 9.69 18.29 -12.02
CA LYS A 6 10.32 17.50 -13.09
C LYS A 6 11.34 16.48 -12.54
N LYS A 7 10.98 15.84 -11.43
CA LYS A 7 11.77 14.85 -10.69
C LYS A 7 10.87 13.71 -10.25
N ASN A 8 11.48 12.57 -9.93
CA ASN A 8 10.81 11.47 -9.27
C ASN A 8 10.19 11.93 -7.93
N PHE A 9 9.27 11.12 -7.43
CA PHE A 9 8.48 11.45 -6.24
C PHE A 9 8.25 10.22 -5.38
N TRP A 10 7.70 10.43 -4.19
CA TRP A 10 7.26 9.35 -3.32
C TRP A 10 5.74 9.32 -3.30
N VAL A 11 5.18 8.11 -3.28
CA VAL A 11 3.79 7.90 -2.85
C VAL A 11 3.86 7.70 -1.34
N MET A 12 3.49 8.74 -0.60
CA MET A 12 3.61 8.75 0.87
C MET A 12 2.55 7.91 1.56
N GLU A 13 1.36 7.80 0.96
CA GLU A 13 0.26 7.01 1.49
C GLU A 13 -0.43 6.33 0.32
N GLN A 14 -0.29 5.01 0.27
CA GLN A 14 -1.09 4.15 -0.59
C GLN A 14 -1.98 3.27 0.26
N GLN A 15 -3.21 3.07 -0.19
CA GLN A 15 -4.17 2.17 0.43
C GLN A 15 -3.63 0.74 0.47
N CYS A 16 -3.73 0.11 1.64
CA CYS A 16 -3.57 -1.33 1.81
C CYS A 16 -4.85 -1.92 2.42
N GLY A 17 -5.53 -2.83 1.72
CA GLY A 17 -6.80 -3.38 2.18
C GLY A 17 -7.95 -2.35 2.17
N TYR A 18 -8.72 -2.29 3.25
CA TYR A 18 -9.92 -1.45 3.39
C TYR A 18 -9.60 -0.07 3.98
N ILE A 19 -10.30 0.97 3.53
CA ILE A 19 -10.21 2.34 4.10
C ILE A 19 -11.51 2.72 4.79
N THR A 20 -11.40 3.41 5.91
CA THR A 20 -12.57 4.00 6.57
C THR A 20 -12.92 5.31 5.85
N ARG A 21 -13.89 5.24 4.93
CA ARG A 21 -14.57 6.42 4.36
C ARG A 21 -16.06 6.25 4.53
N GLU A 22 -16.78 7.37 4.60
CA GLU A 22 -18.24 7.40 4.58
C GLU A 22 -18.72 6.64 3.32
N ASP A 23 -19.69 5.75 3.54
CA ASP A 23 -20.37 4.90 2.56
C ASP A 23 -19.50 3.78 1.93
N ILE A 24 -19.43 2.64 2.64
CA ILE A 24 -18.98 1.30 2.21
C ILE A 24 -17.90 1.32 1.10
N THR A 25 -16.63 1.48 1.48
CA THR A 25 -15.53 1.18 0.55
C THR A 25 -15.30 -0.33 0.52
N PRO A 26 -15.35 -1.03 -0.62
CA PRO A 26 -14.98 -2.43 -0.66
C PRO A 26 -13.48 -2.61 -0.37
N ALA A 27 -13.10 -3.75 0.21
CA ALA A 27 -11.70 -4.12 0.28
C ALA A 27 -11.11 -4.26 -1.13
N LEU A 28 -9.82 -3.95 -1.28
CA LEU A 28 -9.11 -4.17 -2.54
C LEU A 28 -9.18 -5.66 -2.93
N PRO A 29 -9.63 -5.99 -4.15
CA PRO A 29 -9.50 -7.33 -4.71
C PRO A 29 -8.04 -7.81 -4.70
N PRO A 30 -7.80 -9.13 -4.62
CA PRO A 30 -6.45 -9.68 -4.68
C PRO A 30 -5.68 -9.20 -5.92
N GLY A 31 -4.45 -8.73 -5.72
CA GLY A 31 -3.56 -8.23 -6.77
C GLY A 31 -3.69 -6.74 -7.11
N GLU A 32 -4.72 -6.04 -6.65
CA GLU A 32 -4.88 -4.59 -6.90
C GLU A 32 -3.78 -3.78 -6.21
N MET A 33 -3.38 -4.15 -4.99
CA MET A 33 -2.26 -3.48 -4.32
C MET A 33 -0.97 -3.57 -5.14
N ARG A 34 -0.72 -4.75 -5.72
CA ARG A 34 0.43 -4.98 -6.59
C ARG A 34 0.32 -4.10 -7.85
N LEU A 35 -0.83 -4.12 -8.53
CA LEU A 35 -1.07 -3.29 -9.72
C LEU A 35 -0.78 -1.81 -9.45
N TRP A 36 -1.35 -1.24 -8.39
CA TRP A 36 -1.19 0.19 -8.06
C TRP A 36 0.25 0.54 -7.66
N THR A 37 0.94 -0.38 -6.99
CA THR A 37 2.35 -0.19 -6.62
C THR A 37 3.22 -0.12 -7.88
N TYR A 38 3.05 -1.07 -8.80
CA TYR A 38 3.76 -1.04 -10.08
C TYR A 38 3.39 0.17 -10.93
N HIS A 39 2.12 0.57 -10.94
CA HIS A 39 1.68 1.78 -11.63
C HIS A 39 2.41 3.02 -11.09
N SER A 40 2.56 3.13 -9.77
CA SER A 40 3.31 4.22 -9.14
C SER A 40 4.77 4.24 -9.57
N TYR A 41 5.47 3.09 -9.51
CA TYR A 41 6.86 2.99 -9.98
C TYR A 41 7.00 3.31 -11.48
N ALA A 42 6.10 2.81 -12.33
CA ALA A 42 6.09 3.11 -13.77
C ALA A 42 5.93 4.62 -14.07
N HIS A 43 5.32 5.37 -13.15
CA HIS A 43 5.16 6.81 -13.25
C HIS A 43 6.31 7.61 -12.58
N GLY A 44 7.36 6.95 -12.09
CA GLY A 44 8.53 7.60 -11.48
C GLY A 44 8.42 7.79 -9.97
N ALA A 45 7.67 6.91 -9.29
CA ALA A 45 7.78 6.80 -7.84
C ALA A 45 9.10 6.11 -7.46
N GLU A 46 9.82 6.66 -6.49
CA GLU A 46 11.03 6.03 -5.90
C GLU A 46 10.72 5.24 -4.63
N ALA A 47 9.56 5.51 -4.04
CA ALA A 47 9.05 4.79 -2.88
C ALA A 47 7.52 4.78 -2.93
N VAL A 48 6.94 3.67 -2.50
CA VAL A 48 5.52 3.52 -2.20
C VAL A 48 5.40 3.14 -0.74
N VAL A 49 4.80 4.02 0.05
CA VAL A 49 4.62 3.88 1.49
C VAL A 49 3.14 3.64 1.76
N TYR A 50 2.83 2.52 2.39
CA TYR A 50 1.45 2.21 2.76
C TYR A 50 1.07 2.93 4.06
N PHE A 51 -0.12 3.54 4.06
CA PHE A 51 -0.79 3.89 5.29
C PHE A 51 -1.73 2.73 5.63
N ARG A 52 -1.41 1.89 6.61
CA ARG A 52 -0.37 1.98 7.65
C ARG A 52 0.24 0.61 7.95
N TRP A 53 1.26 0.56 8.82
CA TRP A 53 1.85 -0.73 9.23
C TRP A 53 0.84 -1.66 9.91
N ARG A 54 0.19 -1.20 10.98
CA ARG A 54 -0.81 -1.98 11.73
C ARG A 54 -2.08 -1.16 11.93
N ALA A 55 -3.24 -1.77 11.72
CA ALA A 55 -4.53 -1.18 12.03
C ALA A 55 -4.57 -0.66 13.49
N CYS A 56 -5.14 0.53 13.69
CA CYS A 56 -5.31 1.09 15.04
C CYS A 56 -6.33 0.31 15.84
N THR A 57 -6.17 0.24 17.16
CA THR A 57 -7.18 -0.41 18.02
C THR A 57 -8.28 0.54 18.50
N PHE A 58 -8.14 1.85 18.28
CA PHE A 58 -9.11 2.87 18.66
C PHE A 58 -8.96 4.14 17.80
N GLY A 59 -9.99 5.00 17.81
CA GLY A 59 -10.01 6.28 17.11
C GLY A 59 -10.78 6.25 15.79
N ILE A 60 -10.81 7.37 15.08
CA ILE A 60 -11.63 7.55 13.87
C ILE A 60 -11.23 6.61 12.72
N GLU A 61 -9.97 6.16 12.69
CA GLU A 61 -9.41 5.26 11.68
C GLU A 61 -9.18 3.85 12.22
N GLN A 62 -9.85 3.45 13.31
CA GLN A 62 -9.67 2.11 13.87
C GLN A 62 -10.00 1.00 12.86
N PHE A 63 -10.86 1.26 11.87
CA PHE A 63 -11.17 0.31 10.81
C PHE A 63 -10.34 0.54 9.53
N HIS A 64 -9.47 1.55 9.48
CA HIS A 64 -8.55 1.70 8.35
C HIS A 64 -7.54 0.56 8.43
N SER A 65 -7.53 -0.27 7.40
CA SER A 65 -6.63 -1.42 7.34
C SER A 65 -5.17 -0.98 7.40
N GLY A 66 -4.36 -1.79 8.09
CA GLY A 66 -2.92 -1.77 7.94
C GLY A 66 -2.46 -3.00 7.14
N ILE A 67 -1.16 -3.06 6.85
CA ILE A 67 -0.50 -4.27 6.34
C ILE A 67 -0.75 -5.43 7.32
N LEU A 68 -0.58 -5.15 8.61
CA LEU A 68 -0.94 -6.02 9.72
C LEU A 68 -2.32 -5.65 10.26
N GLN A 69 -3.18 -6.65 10.40
CA GLN A 69 -4.55 -6.47 10.90
C GLN A 69 -4.58 -6.43 12.43
N HIS A 70 -5.76 -6.22 13.02
CA HIS A 70 -5.94 -6.15 14.47
C HIS A 70 -5.46 -7.42 15.19
N ASP A 71 -5.67 -8.59 14.58
CA ASP A 71 -5.26 -9.91 15.09
C ASP A 71 -3.74 -10.06 15.20
N GLY A 72 -2.96 -9.18 14.55
CA GLY A 72 -1.51 -9.19 14.59
C GLY A 72 -0.87 -10.37 13.85
N THR A 73 -1.60 -11.05 12.96
CA THR A 73 -1.08 -12.23 12.24
C THR A 73 -0.68 -11.91 10.80
N ASP A 74 0.22 -12.72 10.25
CA ASP A 74 0.68 -12.67 8.85
C ASP A 74 -0.27 -13.40 7.88
N LYS A 75 -1.43 -13.85 8.36
CA LYS A 75 -2.36 -14.70 7.58
C LYS A 75 -3.17 -13.91 6.56
N SER A 76 -3.32 -12.61 6.77
CA SER A 76 -4.13 -11.74 5.93
C SER A 76 -3.60 -11.68 4.49
N ILE A 77 -4.51 -11.49 3.53
CA ILE A 77 -4.14 -11.32 2.12
C ILE A 77 -3.27 -10.09 1.94
N THR A 78 -3.62 -8.98 2.62
CA THR A 78 -2.84 -7.74 2.63
C THR A 78 -1.38 -7.99 3.03
N TYR A 79 -1.13 -8.70 4.14
CA TYR A 79 0.23 -8.99 4.58
C TYR A 79 1.01 -9.80 3.53
N LYS A 80 0.41 -10.88 3.02
CA LYS A 80 1.03 -11.76 2.02
C LYS A 80 1.35 -11.03 0.72
N GLU A 81 0.43 -10.22 0.23
CA GLU A 81 0.64 -9.42 -0.98
C GLU A 81 1.71 -8.35 -0.77
N THR A 82 1.72 -7.64 0.37
CA THR A 82 2.80 -6.68 0.66
C THR A 82 4.16 -7.36 0.72
N ALA A 83 4.26 -8.56 1.30
CA ALA A 83 5.50 -9.34 1.31
C ALA A 83 5.94 -9.76 -0.10
N GLN A 84 5.00 -10.21 -0.94
CA GLN A 84 5.26 -10.51 -2.34
C GLN A 84 5.77 -9.27 -3.10
N ILE A 85 5.06 -8.14 -2.98
CA ILE A 85 5.43 -6.88 -3.62
C ILE A 85 6.84 -6.45 -3.18
N ALA A 86 7.14 -6.50 -1.89
CA ALA A 86 8.48 -6.15 -1.38
C ALA A 86 9.57 -7.00 -2.05
N SER A 87 9.39 -8.32 -2.11
CA SER A 87 10.34 -9.22 -2.78
C SER A 87 10.49 -8.93 -4.27
N GLU A 88 9.40 -8.61 -4.96
CA GLU A 88 9.43 -8.29 -6.38
C GLU A 88 10.11 -6.93 -6.66
N ILE A 89 9.83 -5.91 -5.85
CA ILE A 89 10.48 -4.60 -5.94
C ILE A 89 11.98 -4.72 -5.68
N ASP A 90 12.41 -5.47 -4.67
CA ASP A 90 13.84 -5.69 -4.40
C ASP A 90 14.56 -6.33 -5.60
N ARG A 91 13.89 -7.25 -6.30
CA ARG A 91 14.43 -7.89 -7.51
C ARG A 91 14.59 -6.90 -8.67
N ILE A 92 13.63 -5.99 -8.87
CA ILE A 92 13.62 -5.06 -10.01
C ILE A 92 14.24 -3.70 -9.71
N ARG A 93 14.59 -3.44 -8.45
CA ARG A 93 15.16 -2.16 -7.98
C ARG A 93 16.33 -1.65 -8.82
N PRO A 94 17.25 -2.47 -9.35
CA PRO A 94 18.34 -1.97 -10.19
C PRO A 94 17.88 -1.39 -11.55
N GLN A 95 16.62 -1.63 -11.95
CA GLN A 95 16.03 -1.14 -13.20
C GLN A 95 15.04 0.02 -13.00
N LEU A 96 14.72 0.37 -11.74
CA LEU A 96 13.84 1.49 -11.37
C LEU A 96 14.65 2.78 -11.24
#